data_AF-A0A4C1U6N1-F1
#
_entry.id   AF-A0A4C1U6N1-F1
#
_cell.length_a   1.000
_cell.length_b   1.000
_cell.length_c   1.000
_cell.angle_alpha   90.00
_cell.angle_beta   90.00
_cell.angle_gamma   90.00
#
_symmetry.space_group_name_H-M   'P 1'
#
loop_
_entity.id
_entity.type
_entity.pdbx_description
1 polymer ?
#
loop_
_entity_poly.entity_id
_entity_poly.type
_entity_poly.pdbx_seq_one_letter_code
_entity_poly.pdbx_strand_id
1 'polypeptide(L)'
;MVARPPVNNKNIDAVHRMIETDRHVTYHEIRESLGMGMSEIQSILQKHLGMKNLCSRWIPHNLTEAQKTDRVTWCNAMSIRFKEGASYLLWDIVIGDEISIYRYDPKTKEQSTVSVYRNEPKPIKVERE
;
A
#
# COMPACT_ATOMS: atom_id res chain seq x y z
N MET A 1 -14.38 29.27 23.45
CA MET A 1 -14.53 28.90 22.02
C MET A 1 -13.14 28.90 21.41
N VAL A 2 -12.57 27.74 21.05
CA VAL A 2 -11.27 27.68 20.37
C VAL A 2 -11.52 28.01 18.90
N ALA A 3 -10.88 29.07 18.41
CA ALA A 3 -11.01 29.50 17.01
C ALA A 3 -10.53 28.36 16.10
N ARG A 4 -11.36 27.94 15.14
CA ARG A 4 -10.93 27.01 14.08
C ARG A 4 -9.97 27.76 13.14
N PRO A 5 -8.71 27.33 13.02
CA PRO A 5 -7.77 28.00 12.14
C PRO A 5 -8.17 27.72 10.68
N PRO A 6 -8.37 28.77 9.84
CA PRO A 6 -8.70 28.58 8.44
C PRO A 6 -7.57 27.83 7.72
N VAL A 7 -7.93 27.08 6.67
CA VAL A 7 -6.97 26.41 5.79
C VAL A 7 -6.01 27.47 5.24
N ASN A 8 -4.74 27.38 5.63
CA ASN A 8 -3.69 28.33 5.28
C ASN A 8 -2.46 27.56 4.77
N ASN A 9 -1.56 28.26 4.07
CA ASN A 9 -0.38 27.61 3.47
C ASN A 9 0.54 26.96 4.52
N LYS A 10 0.62 27.51 5.74
CA LYS A 10 1.44 26.93 6.83
C LYS A 10 0.90 25.58 7.28
N ASN A 11 -0.41 25.44 7.38
CA ASN A 11 -1.09 24.21 7.78
C ASN A 11 -1.04 23.18 6.65
N ILE A 12 -1.17 23.60 5.39
CA ILE A 12 -0.98 22.73 4.22
C ILE A 12 0.43 22.14 4.23
N ASP A 13 1.45 22.99 4.38
CA ASP A 13 2.85 22.56 4.47
C ASP A 13 3.12 21.64 5.67
N ALA A 14 2.51 21.93 6.82
CA ALA A 14 2.67 21.11 8.01
C ALA A 14 2.08 19.71 7.80
N VAL A 15 0.87 19.61 7.24
CA VAL A 15 0.25 18.32 6.89
C VAL A 15 1.09 17.58 5.86
N HIS A 16 1.61 18.28 4.85
CA HIS A 16 2.49 17.68 3.85
C HIS A 16 3.73 17.04 4.48
N ARG A 17 4.42 17.79 5.34
CA ARG A 17 5.62 17.29 6.05
C ARG A 17 5.32 16.12 6.98
N MET A 18 4.18 16.13 7.68
CA MET A 18 3.77 15.01 8.53
C MET A 18 3.62 13.73 7.71
N ILE A 19 3.02 13.81 6.53
CA ILE A 19 2.78 12.66 5.63
C ILE A 19 4.08 12.20 4.96
N GLU A 20 4.96 13.12 4.55
CA GLU A 20 6.28 12.78 4.02
C GLU A 20 7.13 12.05 5.07
N THR A 21 6.99 12.42 6.34
CA THR A 21 7.70 11.79 7.45
C THR A 21 7.11 10.42 7.78
N ASP A 22 5.79 10.32 7.90
CA ASP A 22 5.07 9.06 8.10
C ASP A 22 3.80 8.99 7.26
N ARG A 23 3.80 8.07 6.30
CA ARG A 23 2.67 7.82 5.41
C ARG A 23 1.47 7.18 6.11
N HIS A 24 1.63 6.65 7.34
CA HIS A 24 0.55 6.07 8.13
C HIS A 24 -0.12 7.07 9.07
N VAL A 25 0.28 8.35 9.02
CA VAL A 25 -0.28 9.37 9.91
C VAL A 25 -1.81 9.40 9.78
N THR A 26 -2.45 9.20 10.92
CA THR A 26 -3.88 9.10 11.02
C THR A 26 -4.49 10.50 11.08
N TYR A 27 -5.77 10.56 10.75
CA TYR A 27 -6.55 11.77 10.91
C TYR A 27 -6.48 12.34 12.34
N HIS A 28 -6.46 11.46 13.35
CA HIS A 28 -6.41 11.86 14.76
C HIS A 28 -5.09 12.54 15.12
N GLU A 29 -3.97 12.00 14.65
CA GLU A 29 -2.64 12.58 14.89
C GLU A 29 -2.47 13.95 14.22
N ILE A 30 -3.01 14.13 13.00
CA ILE A 30 -3.03 15.43 12.33
C ILE A 30 -3.88 16.43 13.13
N ARG A 31 -5.06 16.01 13.61
CA ARG A 31 -5.93 16.85 14.43
C ARG A 31 -5.28 17.24 15.75
N GLU A 32 -4.64 16.32 16.44
CA GLU A 32 -3.97 16.59 17.72
C GLU A 32 -2.77 17.52 17.53
N SER A 33 -2.03 17.36 16.43
CA SER A 33 -0.85 18.18 16.14
C SER A 33 -1.20 19.61 15.71
N LEU A 34 -2.28 19.80 14.93
CA LEU A 34 -2.59 21.08 14.28
C LEU A 34 -3.89 21.73 14.78
N GLY A 35 -4.67 21.06 15.64
CA GLY A 35 -5.94 21.56 16.18
C GLY A 35 -7.03 21.76 15.13
N MET A 36 -6.92 21.13 13.96
CA MET A 36 -7.82 21.35 12.82
C MET A 36 -9.08 20.47 12.85
N GLY A 37 -10.16 20.96 12.26
CA GLY A 37 -11.39 20.21 12.07
C GLY A 37 -11.32 19.18 10.93
N MET A 38 -12.26 18.23 10.93
CA MET A 38 -12.29 17.12 9.97
C MET A 38 -12.43 17.58 8.53
N SER A 39 -13.32 18.53 8.31
CA SER A 39 -13.53 19.14 7.01
C SER A 39 -12.29 19.84 6.47
N GLU A 40 -11.48 20.46 7.34
CA GLU A 40 -10.29 21.23 6.95
C GLU A 40 -9.18 20.28 6.51
N ILE A 41 -8.87 19.27 7.32
CA ILE A 41 -7.88 18.24 6.99
C ILE A 41 -8.29 17.50 5.72
N GLN A 42 -9.56 17.12 5.58
CA GLN A 42 -10.04 16.45 4.36
C GLN A 42 -9.90 17.35 3.12
N SER A 43 -10.21 18.64 3.25
CA SER A 43 -10.01 19.61 2.17
C SER A 43 -8.54 19.75 1.79
N ILE A 44 -7.63 19.78 2.78
CA ILE A 44 -6.17 19.83 2.55
C ILE A 44 -5.73 18.57 1.79
N LEU A 45 -6.06 17.38 2.28
CA LEU A 45 -5.67 16.12 1.66
C LEU A 45 -6.20 16.00 0.22
N GLN A 46 -7.49 16.24 0.00
CA GLN A 46 -8.11 15.97 -1.31
C GLN A 46 -7.96 17.12 -2.31
N LYS A 47 -8.15 18.38 -1.88
CA LYS A 47 -8.19 19.53 -2.80
C LYS A 47 -6.84 20.21 -2.97
N HIS A 48 -6.05 20.33 -1.89
CA HIS A 48 -4.76 21.03 -1.95
C HIS A 48 -3.60 20.08 -2.27
N LEU A 49 -3.58 18.88 -1.66
CA LEU A 49 -2.54 17.87 -1.89
C LEU A 49 -2.90 16.85 -2.98
N GLY A 50 -4.17 16.81 -3.41
CA GLY A 50 -4.63 15.89 -4.45
C GLY A 50 -4.53 14.42 -4.06
N MET A 51 -4.47 14.11 -2.77
CA MET A 51 -4.30 12.75 -2.25
C MET A 51 -5.57 11.93 -2.40
N LYS A 52 -5.39 10.63 -2.55
CA LYS A 52 -6.47 9.64 -2.57
C LYS A 52 -6.15 8.54 -1.56
N ASN A 53 -7.16 8.10 -0.83
CA ASN A 53 -7.00 6.96 0.06
C ASN A 53 -6.94 5.69 -0.80
N LEU A 54 -5.86 4.92 -0.67
CA LEU A 54 -5.71 3.63 -1.32
C LEU A 54 -5.49 2.55 -0.27
N CYS A 55 -6.19 1.42 -0.39
CA CYS A 55 -5.84 0.28 0.43
C CYS A 55 -4.45 -0.24 0.03
N SER A 56 -3.59 -0.49 1.03
CA SER A 56 -2.30 -1.14 0.80
C SER A 56 -2.50 -2.49 0.14
N ARG A 57 -1.57 -2.86 -0.74
CA ARG A 57 -1.53 -4.20 -1.31
C ARG A 57 -0.91 -5.14 -0.29
N TRP A 58 -1.61 -6.23 -0.01
CA TRP A 58 -1.09 -7.35 0.76
C TRP A 58 -0.08 -8.12 -0.08
N ILE A 59 1.11 -8.33 0.49
CA ILE A 59 2.16 -9.16 -0.10
C ILE A 59 2.57 -10.23 0.92
N PRO A 60 2.67 -11.52 0.53
CA PRO A 60 3.02 -12.59 1.47
C PRO A 60 4.37 -12.38 2.16
N HIS A 61 5.38 -11.90 1.41
CA HIS A 61 6.74 -11.74 1.92
C HIS A 61 7.40 -10.47 1.40
N ASN A 62 8.19 -9.81 2.25
CA ASN A 62 9.14 -8.79 1.82
C ASN A 62 10.41 -9.49 1.34
N LEU A 63 10.60 -9.54 0.02
CA LEU A 63 11.77 -10.21 -0.56
C LEU A 63 13.00 -9.31 -0.53
N THR A 64 14.17 -9.90 -0.30
CA THR A 64 15.45 -9.22 -0.50
C THR A 64 15.71 -8.99 -1.98
N GLU A 65 16.59 -8.04 -2.32
CA GLU A 65 16.96 -7.79 -3.73
C GLU A 65 17.54 -9.03 -4.40
N ALA A 66 18.36 -9.82 -3.69
CA ALA A 66 18.87 -11.09 -4.19
C ALA A 66 17.74 -12.07 -4.54
N GLN A 67 16.76 -12.25 -3.64
CA GLN A 67 15.60 -13.11 -3.88
C GLN A 67 14.75 -12.64 -5.08
N LYS A 68 14.66 -11.33 -5.31
CA LYS A 68 13.98 -10.77 -6.49
C LYS A 68 14.74 -11.11 -7.77
N THR A 69 16.06 -10.92 -7.77
CA THR A 69 16.93 -11.26 -8.92
C THR A 69 16.88 -12.75 -9.23
N ASP A 70 16.94 -13.61 -8.22
CA ASP A 70 16.84 -15.06 -8.38
C ASP A 70 15.51 -15.47 -9.00
N ARG A 71 14.40 -14.88 -8.52
CA ARG A 71 13.07 -15.11 -9.09
C ARG A 71 12.98 -14.68 -10.56
N VAL A 72 13.49 -13.51 -10.92
CA VAL A 72 13.50 -13.03 -12.31
C VAL A 72 14.34 -13.95 -13.19
N THR A 73 15.51 -14.36 -12.70
CA THR A 73 16.42 -15.26 -13.41
C THR A 73 15.75 -16.61 -13.67
N TRP A 74 15.10 -17.18 -12.65
CA TRP A 74 14.36 -18.43 -12.78
C TRP A 74 13.20 -18.33 -13.78
N CYS A 75 12.41 -17.26 -13.71
CA CYS A 75 11.32 -17.02 -14.66
C CYS A 75 11.83 -16.93 -16.10
N ASN A 76 12.93 -16.21 -16.34
CA ASN A 76 13.52 -16.08 -17.67
C ASN A 76 14.03 -17.43 -18.19
N ALA A 77 14.74 -18.19 -17.35
CA ALA A 77 15.22 -19.53 -17.71
C ALA A 77 14.05 -20.47 -18.05
N MET A 78 12.96 -20.40 -17.28
CA MET A 78 11.77 -21.20 -17.52
C MET A 78 11.05 -20.81 -18.82
N SER A 79 10.96 -19.50 -19.10
CA SER A 79 10.40 -18.99 -20.35
C SER A 79 11.15 -19.53 -21.57
N ILE A 80 12.48 -19.47 -21.55
CA ILE A 80 13.34 -20.01 -22.62
C ILE A 80 13.13 -21.53 -22.75
N ARG A 81 13.12 -22.26 -21.63
CA ARG A 81 12.93 -23.73 -21.61
C ARG A 81 11.62 -24.14 -22.29
N PHE A 82 10.55 -23.38 -22.09
CA PHE A 82 9.25 -23.65 -22.70
C PHE A 82 9.03 -22.92 -24.03
N LYS A 83 10.10 -22.41 -24.66
CA LYS A 83 10.05 -21.70 -25.94
C LYS A 83 9.01 -20.58 -25.93
N GLU A 84 9.01 -19.79 -24.86
CA GLU A 84 8.09 -18.66 -24.65
C GLU A 84 6.61 -19.09 -24.72
N GLY A 85 6.30 -20.33 -24.34
CA GLY A 85 4.95 -20.90 -24.34
C GLY A 85 4.59 -21.68 -25.61
N ALA A 86 5.48 -21.77 -26.60
CA ALA A 86 5.26 -22.57 -27.80
C ALA A 86 5.48 -24.09 -27.59
N SER A 87 6.04 -24.49 -26.45
CA SER A 87 6.30 -25.90 -26.13
C SER A 87 5.10 -26.58 -25.47
N TYR A 88 4.69 -27.73 -26.01
CA TYR A 88 3.66 -28.59 -25.40
C TYR A 88 4.09 -29.23 -24.07
N LEU A 89 5.37 -29.16 -23.70
CA LEU A 89 5.89 -29.70 -22.43
C LEU A 89 5.21 -29.08 -21.18
N LEU A 90 4.54 -27.93 -21.32
CA LEU A 90 3.75 -27.34 -20.24
C LEU A 90 2.56 -28.22 -19.84
N TRP A 91 1.98 -28.98 -20.79
CA TRP A 91 0.83 -29.87 -20.56
C TRP A 91 1.16 -31.08 -19.70
N ASP A 92 2.45 -31.44 -19.61
CA ASP A 92 2.92 -32.55 -18.80
C ASP A 92 3.19 -32.15 -17.34
N ILE A 93 3.06 -30.87 -16.99
CA ILE A 93 3.30 -30.38 -15.63
C ILE A 93 2.05 -30.56 -14.78
N VAL A 94 2.16 -31.35 -13.72
CA VAL A 94 1.17 -31.41 -12.65
C VAL A 94 1.64 -30.52 -11.49
N ILE A 95 0.81 -29.57 -11.10
CA ILE A 95 1.08 -28.64 -9.98
C ILE A 95 0.15 -29.01 -8.83
N GLY A 96 0.68 -29.06 -7.61
CA GLY A 96 -0.10 -29.21 -6.38
C GLY A 96 0.34 -28.17 -5.35
N ASP A 97 -0.62 -27.68 -4.57
CA ASP A 97 -0.40 -26.79 -3.42
C ASP A 97 -1.46 -27.09 -2.35
N GLU A 98 -1.16 -26.74 -1.10
CA GLU A 98 -2.06 -26.95 0.03
C GLU A 98 -2.69 -25.62 0.47
N ILE A 99 -4.02 -25.59 0.57
CA ILE A 99 -4.75 -24.43 1.10
C ILE A 99 -5.33 -24.81 2.46
N SER A 100 -4.94 -24.06 3.50
CA SER A 100 -5.55 -24.19 4.83
C SER A 100 -6.91 -23.48 4.84
N ILE A 101 -7.96 -24.21 5.27
CA ILE A 101 -9.32 -23.67 5.42
C ILE A 101 -9.58 -23.45 6.91
N TYR A 102 -9.58 -22.19 7.33
CA TYR A 102 -9.82 -21.82 8.72
C TYR A 102 -11.31 -21.83 9.08
N ARG A 103 -11.61 -22.10 10.36
CA ARG A 103 -12.99 -22.08 10.89
C ARG A 103 -13.50 -20.68 11.24
N TYR A 104 -12.65 -19.65 11.13
CA TYR A 104 -12.98 -18.24 11.41
C TYR A 104 -12.37 -17.32 10.34
N ASP A 105 -12.93 -16.12 10.18
CA ASP A 105 -12.43 -15.11 9.24
C ASP A 105 -11.32 -14.24 9.85
N PRO A 106 -10.12 -14.18 9.26
CA PRO A 106 -9.08 -13.24 9.66
C PRO A 106 -9.46 -11.79 9.30
N LYS A 107 -8.72 -10.82 9.89
CA LYS A 107 -8.99 -9.37 9.77
C LYS A 107 -9.23 -8.90 8.33
N THR A 108 -10.18 -7.98 8.17
CA THR A 108 -10.66 -7.54 6.85
C THR A 108 -9.75 -6.51 6.18
N LYS A 109 -9.79 -6.48 4.84
CA LYS A 109 -9.01 -5.57 3.98
C LYS A 109 -9.24 -4.09 4.29
N GLU A 110 -10.43 -3.72 4.74
CA GLU A 110 -10.79 -2.34 5.09
C GLU A 110 -9.95 -1.79 6.25
N GLN A 111 -9.59 -2.65 7.22
CA GLN A 111 -8.76 -2.29 8.37
C GLN A 111 -7.30 -1.96 8.00
N SER A 112 -6.90 -2.15 6.74
CA SER A 112 -5.52 -1.91 6.25
C SER A 112 -5.43 -0.77 5.22
N THR A 113 -6.34 0.21 5.30
CA THR A 113 -6.39 1.37 4.39
C THR A 113 -5.39 2.46 4.78
N VAL A 114 -4.66 3.03 3.81
CA VAL A 114 -3.62 4.06 4.03
C VAL A 114 -3.80 5.22 3.03
N SER A 115 -3.39 6.44 3.38
CA SER A 115 -3.55 7.63 2.51
C SER A 115 -2.31 7.82 1.63
N VAL A 116 -2.47 8.05 0.31
CA VAL A 116 -1.33 8.20 -0.62
C VAL A 116 -1.52 9.34 -1.63
N TYR A 117 -0.41 9.84 -2.19
CA TYR A 117 -0.45 10.86 -3.24
C TYR A 117 -0.84 10.29 -4.61
N ARG A 118 -1.38 11.13 -5.49
CA ARG A 118 -1.98 10.71 -6.78
C ARG A 118 -1.02 9.95 -7.70
N ASN A 119 0.28 10.22 -7.61
CA ASN A 119 1.30 9.64 -8.50
C ASN A 119 2.19 8.61 -7.79
N GLU A 120 1.86 8.23 -6.56
CA GLU A 120 2.67 7.28 -5.80
C GLU A 120 2.23 5.83 -6.03
N PRO A 121 3.19 4.88 -5.95
CA PRO A 121 2.87 3.46 -6.01
C PRO A 121 2.07 3.04 -4.76
N LYS A 122 1.25 1.99 -4.92
CA LYS A 122 0.44 1.47 -3.81
C LYS A 122 1.35 0.99 -2.67
N PRO A 123 1.07 1.38 -1.41
CA PRO A 123 1.84 0.96 -0.25
C PRO A 123 1.71 -0.55 -0.05
N ILE A 124 2.78 -1.13 0.46
CA ILE A 124 2.93 -2.58 0.64
C ILE A 124 2.82 -2.87 2.13
N LYS A 125 1.91 -3.77 2.50
CA LYS A 125 1.85 -4.32 3.85
C LYS A 125 2.34 -5.77 3.80
N VAL A 126 3.28 -6.09 4.68
CA VAL A 126 3.82 -7.44 4.87
C VAL A 126 3.38 -7.90 6.25
N GLU A 127 2.53 -8.90 6.29
CA GLU A 127 2.08 -9.55 7.52
C GLU A 127 2.39 -11.03 7.39
N ARG A 128 2.94 -11.61 8.46
CA ARG A 128 3.11 -13.06 8.58
C ARG A 128 1.96 -13.56 9.46
N GLU A 129 1.34 -14.67 9.07
CA GLU A 129 0.67 -15.54 10.04
C GLU A 129 1.70 -16.25 10.91
#